data_AF-A0A1F9ALD5-F1
#
_entry.id   AF-A0A1F9ALD5-F1
#
_cell.length_a   1.000
_cell.length_b   1.000
_cell.length_c   1.000
_cell.angle_alpha   90.00
_cell.angle_beta   90.00
_cell.angle_gamma   90.00
#
_symmetry.space_group_name_H-M   'P 1'
#
loop_
_entity.id
_entity.type
_entity.pdbx_description
1 polymer ?
#
loop_
_entity_poly.entity_id
_entity_poly.type
_entity_poly.pdbx_seq_one_letter_code
_entity_poly.pdbx_strand_id
1 'polypeptide(L)'
;MVVMPDHVHLLLTPQRIAPHAPQWFSLAEIVKGIKSVTARKIVRHRGRKGGSIWQEEYYDHLIRDPEDFAAELSYLLQNPVKQGLAPKPADWDGLWVENLS
;
A
#
# COMPACT_ATOMS: atom_id res chain seq x y z
N MET A 1 3.46 5.08 -1.32
CA MET A 1 3.04 3.72 -1.70
C MET A 1 3.69 3.30 -3.00
N VAL A 2 3.82 1.99 -3.22
CA VAL A 2 4.26 1.44 -4.51
C VAL A 2 3.31 0.33 -4.91
N VAL A 3 2.77 0.43 -6.12
CA VAL A 3 2.04 -0.65 -6.80
C VAL A 3 3.04 -1.42 -7.65
N MET A 4 3.19 -2.71 -7.35
CA MET A 4 3.98 -3.67 -8.12
C MET A 4 3.03 -4.45 -9.06
N PRO A 5 3.55 -5.17 -10.07
CA PRO A 5 2.71 -5.94 -11.00
C PRO A 5 1.79 -6.97 -10.32
N ASP A 6 2.21 -7.51 -9.17
CA ASP A 6 1.56 -8.61 -8.45
C ASP A 6 1.16 -8.28 -7.00
N HIS A 7 1.66 -7.18 -6.40
CA HIS A 7 1.35 -6.76 -5.04
C HIS A 7 1.46 -5.25 -4.83
N VAL A 8 1.20 -4.76 -3.62
CA VAL A 8 1.30 -3.33 -3.25
C VAL A 8 1.99 -3.19 -1.90
N HIS A 9 2.90 -2.23 -1.81
CA HIS A 9 3.52 -1.80 -0.54
C HIS A 9 2.92 -0.46 -0.08
N LEU A 10 2.48 -0.43 1.18
CA LEU A 10 1.86 0.74 1.80
C LEU A 10 2.58 1.09 3.11
N LEU A 11 2.99 2.36 3.23
CA LEU A 11 3.34 2.98 4.50
C LEU A 11 2.17 3.89 4.88
N LEU A 12 1.59 3.67 6.06
CA LEU A 12 0.40 4.40 6.51
C LEU A 12 0.40 4.56 8.03
N THR A 13 -0.32 5.59 8.48
CA THR A 13 -0.65 5.79 9.90
C THR A 13 -2.15 5.61 10.06
N PRO A 14 -2.63 4.66 10.88
CA PRO A 14 -4.06 4.53 11.16
C PRO A 14 -4.63 5.83 11.73
N GLN A 15 -5.79 6.25 11.22
CA GLN A 15 -6.48 7.42 11.74
C GLN A 15 -7.46 7.05 12.85
N ARG A 16 -7.83 8.04 13.67
CA ARG A 16 -8.91 7.89 14.65
C ARG A 16 -10.24 7.70 13.93
N ILE A 17 -11.13 6.91 14.51
CA ILE A 17 -12.46 6.65 13.91
C ILE A 17 -13.34 7.91 13.89
N ALA A 18 -13.07 8.87 14.79
CA ALA A 18 -13.64 10.20 14.82
C ALA A 18 -12.64 11.17 15.52
N PRO A 19 -12.72 12.50 15.30
CA PRO A 19 -11.74 13.46 15.83
C PRO A 19 -11.45 13.35 17.33
N HIS A 20 -12.46 12.98 18.13
CA HIS A 20 -12.33 12.86 19.59
C HIS A 20 -12.49 11.42 20.10
N ALA A 21 -12.53 10.43 19.21
CA ALA A 21 -12.65 9.03 19.63
C ALA A 21 -11.32 8.54 20.25
N PRO A 22 -11.38 7.71 21.31
CA PRO A 22 -10.21 7.02 21.83
C PRO A 22 -9.79 5.82 20.98
N GLN A 23 -10.56 5.46 19.94
CA GLN A 23 -10.24 4.35 19.05
C GLN A 23 -9.67 4.82 17.71
N TRP A 24 -8.80 3.99 17.15
CA TRP A 24 -8.28 4.08 15.80
C TRP A 24 -8.87 2.97 14.95
N PHE A 25 -8.90 3.17 13.63
CA PHE A 25 -9.17 2.06 12.73
C PHE A 25 -8.10 0.98 12.92
N SER A 26 -8.53 -0.27 13.05
CA SER A 26 -7.60 -1.39 13.05
C SER A 26 -6.99 -1.57 11.66
N LEU A 27 -5.80 -2.18 11.60
CA LEU A 27 -5.16 -2.50 10.33
C LEU A 27 -6.05 -3.42 9.47
N ALA A 28 -6.72 -4.39 10.10
CA ALA A 28 -7.63 -5.31 9.41
C ALA A 28 -8.80 -4.57 8.75
N GLU A 29 -9.39 -3.57 9.41
CA GLU A 29 -10.45 -2.75 8.83
C GLU A 29 -9.96 -1.93 7.63
N ILE A 30 -8.79 -1.31 7.75
CA ILE A 30 -8.17 -0.53 6.68
C ILE A 30 -7.89 -1.41 5.46
N VAL A 31 -7.19 -2.54 5.65
CA VAL A 31 -6.84 -3.46 4.57
C VAL A 31 -8.09 -4.05 3.93
N LYS A 32 -9.10 -4.44 4.73
CA LYS A 32 -10.39 -4.92 4.21
C LYS A 32 -11.06 -3.88 3.33
N GLY A 33 -11.06 -2.61 3.75
CA GLY A 33 -11.59 -1.48 2.98
C GLY A 33 -10.88 -1.33 1.63
N ILE A 34 -9.55 -1.26 1.65
CA ILE A 34 -8.70 -1.13 0.46
C ILE A 34 -8.94 -2.29 -0.50
N LYS A 35 -8.79 -3.55 -0.04
CA LYS A 35 -8.97 -4.74 -0.87
C LYS A 35 -10.36 -4.78 -1.50
N SER A 36 -11.40 -4.48 -0.71
CA SER A 36 -12.79 -4.53 -1.17
C SER A 36 -13.13 -3.47 -2.21
N VAL A 37 -12.69 -2.22 -2.00
CA VAL A 37 -12.98 -1.12 -2.93
C VAL A 37 -12.19 -1.29 -4.23
N THR A 38 -10.90 -1.58 -4.12
CA THR A 38 -10.02 -1.74 -5.30
C THR A 38 -10.40 -2.95 -6.14
N ALA A 39 -10.71 -4.11 -5.54
CA ALA A 39 -11.14 -5.29 -6.28
C ALA A 39 -12.38 -4.99 -7.13
N ARG A 40 -13.41 -4.35 -6.55
CA ARG A 40 -14.63 -3.98 -7.29
C ARG A 40 -14.34 -3.04 -8.44
N LYS A 41 -13.49 -2.03 -8.24
CA LYS A 41 -13.10 -1.08 -9.30
C LYS A 41 -12.30 -1.76 -10.41
N ILE A 42 -11.34 -2.62 -10.07
CA ILE A 42 -10.51 -3.36 -11.03
C ILE A 42 -11.36 -4.33 -11.86
N VAL A 43 -12.24 -5.10 -11.21
CA VAL A 43 -13.16 -6.02 -11.89
C VAL A 43 -14.06 -5.27 -12.87
N ARG A 44 -14.65 -4.14 -12.43
CA ARG A 44 -15.45 -3.27 -13.30
C ARG A 44 -14.65 -2.73 -14.48
N HIS A 45 -13.43 -2.28 -14.26
CA HIS A 45 -12.57 -1.74 -15.31
C HIS A 45 -12.14 -2.80 -16.33
N ARG A 46 -11.87 -4.04 -15.89
CA ARG A 46 -11.50 -5.16 -16.76
C ARG A 46 -12.69 -5.75 -17.55
N GLY A 47 -13.92 -5.34 -17.27
CA GLY A 47 -15.12 -5.87 -17.92
C GLY A 47 -15.40 -7.35 -17.65
N ARG A 48 -14.70 -7.97 -16.70
CA ARG A 48 -14.85 -9.37 -16.32
C ARG A 48 -15.70 -9.48 -15.06
N LYS A 49 -16.48 -10.56 -14.92
CA LYS A 49 -17.18 -10.90 -13.68
C LYS A 49 -16.49 -12.10 -13.03
N GLY A 50 -16.22 -12.02 -11.73
CA GLY A 50 -15.62 -13.11 -10.95
C GLY A 50 -14.09 -13.08 -10.86
N GLY A 51 -13.55 -13.86 -9.91
CA GLY A 51 -12.12 -13.97 -9.60
C GLY A 51 -11.69 -13.12 -8.39
N SER A 52 -10.81 -13.67 -7.55
CA SER A 52 -10.18 -12.89 -6.47
C SER A 52 -9.07 -12.03 -7.07
N ILE A 53 -9.06 -10.75 -6.73
CA ILE A 53 -7.96 -9.83 -7.10
C ILE A 53 -6.83 -9.87 -6.08
N TRP A 54 -7.17 -10.03 -4.80
CA TRP A 54 -6.21 -10.00 -3.70
C TRP A 54 -6.07 -11.38 -3.07
N GLN A 55 -4.87 -11.66 -2.55
CA GLN A 55 -4.69 -12.74 -1.58
C GLN A 55 -5.49 -12.44 -0.31
N GLU A 56 -5.88 -13.48 0.43
CA GLU A 56 -6.68 -13.36 1.66
C GLU A 56 -5.89 -12.63 2.75
N GLU A 57 -4.69 -13.13 3.03
CA GLU A 57 -3.77 -12.57 4.02
C GLU A 57 -3.06 -11.29 3.54
N TYR A 58 -2.43 -10.60 4.47
CA TYR A 58 -1.53 -9.47 4.21
C TYR A 58 -0.34 -9.55 5.16
N TYR A 59 0.80 -8.99 4.74
CA TYR A 59 1.94 -8.80 5.60
C TYR A 59 1.87 -7.43 6.26
N ASP A 60 2.21 -7.35 7.55
CA ASP A 60 2.31 -6.11 8.30
C ASP A 60 3.59 -6.04 9.14
N HIS A 61 4.10 -4.81 9.28
CA HIS A 61 5.25 -4.48 10.11
C HIS A 61 4.95 -3.17 10.86
N LEU A 62 5.13 -3.18 12.17
CA LEU A 62 4.93 -2.00 13.02
C LEU A 62 6.24 -1.22 13.09
N ILE A 63 6.23 -0.01 12.54
CA ILE A 63 7.34 0.93 12.60
C ILE A 63 7.49 1.49 14.01
N ARG A 64 8.67 1.33 14.60
CA ARG A 64 8.90 1.63 16.04
C ARG A 64 9.65 2.92 16.29
N ASP A 65 10.51 3.32 15.36
CA ASP A 65 11.41 4.45 15.51
C ASP A 65 11.75 5.08 14.13
N PRO A 66 12.41 6.25 14.12
CA PRO A 66 12.77 6.94 12.88
C PRO A 66 13.73 6.14 11.98
N GLU A 67 14.61 5.33 12.55
CA GLU A 67 15.55 4.50 11.80
C GLU A 67 14.84 3.38 11.03
N ASP A 68 13.91 2.69 11.69
CA ASP A 68 13.01 1.69 11.09
C ASP A 68 12.13 2.33 10.01
N PHE A 69 11.59 3.52 10.26
CA PHE A 69 10.84 4.27 9.25
C PHE A 69 11.68 4.55 7.99
N ALA A 70 12.92 5.03 8.16
CA ALA A 70 13.80 5.33 7.05
C ALA A 70 14.19 4.07 6.26
N ALA A 71 14.41 2.95 6.95
CA ALA A 71 14.71 1.66 6.34
C ALA A 71 13.53 1.15 5.49
N GLU A 72 12.31 1.17 6.04
CA GLU A 72 11.10 0.72 5.34
C GLU A 72 10.73 1.64 4.17
N LEU A 73 10.88 2.95 4.34
CA LEU A 73 10.68 3.92 3.26
C LEU A 73 11.67 3.67 2.11
N SER A 74 12.96 3.49 2.43
CA SER A 74 13.98 3.17 1.44
C SER A 74 13.69 1.86 0.73
N TYR A 75 13.29 0.83 1.48
CA TYR A 75 12.92 -0.47 0.91
C TYR A 75 11.74 -0.35 -0.07
N LEU A 76 10.67 0.34 0.33
CA LEU A 76 9.49 0.59 -0.51
C LEU A 76 9.86 1.32 -1.80
N LEU A 77 10.62 2.42 -1.69
CA LEU A 77 11.05 3.22 -2.85
C LEU A 77 11.92 2.43 -3.82
N GLN A 78 12.82 1.59 -3.30
CA GLN A 78 13.77 0.83 -4.12
C GLN A 78 13.21 -0.47 -4.68
N ASN A 79 12.01 -0.89 -4.27
CA ASN A 79 11.45 -2.18 -4.65
C ASN A 79 11.33 -2.37 -6.18
N PRO A 80 10.80 -1.40 -6.96
CA PRO A 80 10.74 -1.51 -8.42
C PRO A 80 12.12 -1.68 -9.06
N VAL A 81 13.14 -1.00 -8.54
CA VAL A 81 14.52 -1.09 -9.04
C VAL A 81 15.12 -2.46 -8.73
N LYS A 82 14.95 -2.96 -7.50
CA LYS A 82 15.41 -4.29 -7.08
C LYS A 82 14.78 -5.42 -7.92
N GLN A 83 13.54 -5.22 -8.39
CA GLN A 83 12.83 -6.15 -9.26
C GLN A 83 13.10 -5.93 -10.76
N GLY A 84 13.97 -4.97 -11.12
CA GLY A 84 14.32 -4.68 -12.52
C GLY A 84 13.19 -4.02 -13.33
N LEU A 85 12.18 -3.45 -12.68
CA LEU A 85 11.04 -2.79 -13.33
C LEU A 85 11.34 -1.37 -13.80
N ALA A 86 12.30 -0.70 -13.15
CA ALA A 86 12.72 0.66 -13.48
C ALA A 86 14.21 0.88 -13.14
N PRO A 87 14.93 1.74 -13.87
CA PRO A 87 16.34 2.05 -13.57
C PRO A 87 16.50 2.91 -12.31
N LYS A 88 15.49 3.70 -11.93
CA LYS A 88 15.42 4.47 -10.68
C LYS A 88 14.00 4.44 -10.11
N PRO A 89 13.81 4.70 -8.79
CA PRO A 89 12.48 4.74 -8.20
C PRO A 89 11.51 5.70 -8.89
N ALA A 90 11.98 6.90 -9.24
CA ALA A 90 11.16 7.93 -9.87
C ALA A 90 10.69 7.59 -11.30
N ASP A 91 11.32 6.60 -11.93
CA ASP A 91 10.98 6.15 -13.29
C ASP A 91 9.88 5.07 -13.26
N TRP A 92 9.37 4.70 -12.09
CA TRP A 92 8.29 3.71 -11.95
C TRP A 92 6.92 4.38 -11.80
N ASP A 93 6.04 4.20 -12.79
CA ASP A 93 4.69 4.79 -12.79
C ASP A 93 3.80 4.34 -11.61
N GLY A 94 4.10 3.18 -11.01
CA GLY A 94 3.37 2.68 -9.84
C GLY A 94 3.83 3.27 -8.52
N LEU A 95 4.82 4.17 -8.51
CA LEU A 95 5.28 4.88 -7.32
C LEU A 95 4.40 6.11 -7.05
N TRP A 96 3.94 6.25 -5.81
CA TRP A 96 3.27 7.46 -5.35
C TRP A 96 3.82 7.90 -4.00
N VAL A 97 4.31 9.13 -3.93
CA VAL A 97 4.85 9.77 -2.72
C VAL A 97 4.21 11.14 -2.60
N GLU A 98 3.50 11.39 -1.50
CA GLU A 98 2.93 12.71 -1.22
C GLU A 98 4.01 13.60 -0.61
N ASN A 99 4.31 14.73 -1.24
CA ASN A 99 5.30 15.75 -0.85
C ASN A 99 6.72 15.22 -0.51
N LEU A 100 7.56 15.17 -1.54
CA LEU A 100 9.01 15.42 -1.40
C LEU A 100 9.36 16.86 -1.84
N SER A 101 8.43 17.81 -1.65
CA SER A 101 8.59 19.24 -1.93
C SER A 101 8.30 20.05 -0.68
#